data_AF-A0A1S2Q530-F1
#
_entry.id   AF-A0A1S2Q530-F1
#
_cell.length_a   1.000
_cell.length_b   1.000
_cell.length_c   1.000
_cell.angle_alpha   90.00
_cell.angle_beta   90.00
_cell.angle_gamma   90.00
#
_symmetry.space_group_name_H-M   'P 1'
#
loop_
_entity.id
_entity.type
_entity.pdbx_description
1 polymer ?
#
loop_
_entity_poly.entity_id
_entity_poly.type
_entity_poly.pdbx_seq_one_letter_code
_entity_poly.pdbx_strand_id
1 'polypeptide(L)'
;MPAGSQISVLGRFEVDGRPVTGSKTIEFITALAAAGGAMSRDGLHHRIYERDVSTSTLPTLAYRARKLGIAVRYQTLGRRYVLDGPVAVDALTVLALVKARRPADALLLYQGPCLPDCDSPFAVSLRQTVEDRLVRAVLDSGDQELVRATSRLIDHWELAEPAATGDDPFSAVLSDSYLRSMGLSPVGH
;
A
#
# COMPACT_ATOMS: atom_id res chain seq x y z
N MET A 1 -13.04 -21.97 -14.72
CA MET A 1 -13.14 -20.68 -14.00
C MET A 1 -12.57 -19.61 -14.91
N PRO A 2 -13.26 -18.49 -15.18
CA PRO A 2 -12.62 -17.40 -15.92
C PRO A 2 -11.36 -16.99 -15.16
N ALA A 3 -10.25 -16.83 -15.87
CA ALA A 3 -9.02 -16.29 -15.29
C ALA A 3 -9.35 -14.92 -14.68
N GLY A 4 -8.99 -14.71 -13.41
CA GLY A 4 -9.17 -13.40 -12.78
C GLY A 4 -8.29 -12.36 -13.46
N SER A 5 -8.79 -11.13 -13.59
CA SER A 5 -7.99 -10.04 -14.16
C SER A 5 -6.86 -9.67 -13.20
N GLN A 6 -5.71 -9.33 -13.77
CA GLN A 6 -4.54 -8.85 -13.03
C GLN A 6 -4.38 -7.35 -13.23
N ILE A 7 -4.10 -6.64 -12.15
CA ILE A 7 -3.87 -5.21 -12.17
C ILE A 7 -2.53 -4.92 -11.51
N SER A 8 -1.71 -4.15 -12.22
CA SER A 8 -0.47 -3.62 -11.66
C SER A 8 -0.67 -2.17 -11.26
N VAL A 9 -0.30 -1.86 -10.01
CA VAL A 9 -0.34 -0.51 -9.43
C VAL A 9 0.99 -0.12 -8.77
N LEU A 10 1.99 -1.00 -8.75
CA LEU A 10 3.31 -0.70 -8.21
C LEU A 10 4.19 -0.08 -9.30
N GLY A 11 4.40 1.24 -9.23
CA GLY A 11 5.22 2.02 -10.17
C GLY A 11 4.59 2.29 -11.54
N ARG A 12 3.50 1.60 -11.90
CA ARG A 12 2.80 1.73 -13.20
C ARG A 12 1.33 1.34 -13.09
N PHE A 13 0.57 1.62 -14.15
CA PHE A 13 -0.82 1.21 -14.28
C PHE A 13 -1.01 0.25 -15.45
N GLU A 14 -1.31 -1.01 -15.16
CA GLU A 14 -1.59 -2.02 -16.17
C GLU A 14 -2.81 -2.87 -15.80
N VAL A 15 -3.53 -3.34 -16.81
CA VAL A 15 -4.57 -4.36 -16.70
C VAL A 15 -4.21 -5.51 -17.64
N ASP A 16 -4.08 -6.71 -17.11
CA ASP A 16 -3.67 -7.92 -17.83
C ASP A 16 -2.38 -7.70 -18.66
N GLY A 17 -1.41 -7.00 -18.05
CA GLY A 17 -0.12 -6.65 -18.66
C GLY A 17 -0.17 -5.56 -19.73
N ARG A 18 -1.32 -4.90 -19.93
CA ARG A 18 -1.46 -3.79 -20.88
C ARG A 18 -1.47 -2.46 -20.15
N PRO A 19 -0.63 -1.49 -20.54
CA PRO A 19 -0.67 -0.14 -19.99
C PRO A 19 -2.05 0.49 -20.18
N VAL A 20 -2.53 1.18 -19.15
CA VAL A 20 -3.82 1.88 -19.18
C VAL A 20 -3.67 3.33 -18.81
N THR A 21 -4.45 4.18 -19.45
CA THR A 21 -4.58 5.59 -19.09
C THR A 21 -5.74 5.77 -18.11
N GLY A 22 -5.53 6.57 -17.05
CA GLY A 22 -6.58 6.90 -16.07
C GLY A 22 -6.37 6.27 -14.70
N SER A 23 -5.40 6.82 -13.96
CA SER A 23 -5.04 6.45 -12.59
C SER A 23 -6.25 6.35 -11.65
N LYS A 24 -7.22 7.26 -11.75
CA LYS A 24 -8.45 7.25 -10.93
C LYS A 24 -9.35 6.01 -11.13
N THR A 25 -9.40 5.46 -12.34
CA THR A 25 -10.18 4.24 -12.62
C THR A 25 -9.51 3.04 -11.97
N ILE A 26 -8.18 2.97 -12.05
CA ILE A 26 -7.39 1.90 -11.44
C ILE A 26 -7.42 1.97 -9.93
N GLU A 27 -7.32 3.17 -9.36
CA GLU A 27 -7.52 3.42 -7.95
C GLU A 27 -8.91 2.95 -7.46
N PHE A 28 -9.97 3.25 -8.22
CA PHE A 28 -11.33 2.76 -7.92
C PHE A 28 -11.42 1.23 -7.89
N ILE A 29 -10.85 0.55 -8.89
CA ILE A 29 -10.85 -0.92 -8.92
C ILE A 29 -10.03 -1.49 -7.76
N THR A 30 -8.87 -0.88 -7.47
CA THR A 30 -7.97 -1.28 -6.40
C THR A 30 -8.63 -1.12 -5.02
N ALA A 31 -9.39 -0.04 -4.81
CA ALA A 31 -10.16 0.17 -3.59
C ALA A 31 -11.26 -0.89 -3.39
N LEU A 32 -11.93 -1.32 -4.46
CA LEU A 32 -12.88 -2.43 -4.40
C LEU A 32 -12.18 -3.75 -4.07
N ALA A 33 -11.09 -4.08 -4.77
CA ALA A 33 -10.33 -5.30 -4.53
C ALA A 33 -9.79 -5.36 -3.08
N ALA A 34 -9.25 -4.25 -2.57
CA ALA A 34 -8.76 -4.13 -1.20
C ALA A 34 -9.86 -4.33 -0.14
N ALA A 35 -11.12 -4.09 -0.49
CA ALA A 35 -12.28 -4.34 0.37
C ALA A 35 -12.94 -5.71 0.15
N GLY A 36 -12.25 -6.64 -0.52
CA GLY A 36 -12.78 -7.97 -0.81
C GLY A 36 -13.78 -8.00 -1.96
N GLY A 37 -13.73 -7.01 -2.84
CA GLY A 37 -14.51 -6.96 -4.09
C GLY A 37 -15.84 -6.21 -4.00
N ALA A 38 -16.25 -5.71 -2.83
CA ALA A 38 -17.49 -4.94 -2.70
C ALA A 38 -17.35 -3.78 -1.72
N MET A 39 -17.90 -2.62 -2.07
CA MET A 39 -17.91 -1.45 -1.18
C MET A 39 -19.15 -0.60 -1.39
N SER A 40 -19.67 -0.01 -0.31
CA SER A 40 -20.72 1.02 -0.41
C SER A 40 -20.24 2.22 -1.22
N ARG A 41 -21.15 2.81 -2.00
CA ARG A 41 -20.90 4.04 -2.76
C ARG A 41 -20.31 5.15 -1.90
N ASP A 42 -20.85 5.36 -0.71
CA ASP A 42 -20.43 6.46 0.16
C ASP A 42 -19.04 6.19 0.76
N GLY A 43 -18.79 4.96 1.22
CA GLY A 43 -17.44 4.54 1.65
C GLY A 43 -16.38 4.61 0.55
N LEU A 44 -16.76 4.31 -0.70
CA LEU A 44 -15.86 4.40 -1.85
C LEU A 44 -15.57 5.85 -2.23
N HIS A 45 -16.58 6.72 -2.13
CA HIS A 45 -16.40 8.16 -2.33
C HIS A 45 -15.44 8.73 -1.29
N HIS A 46 -15.65 8.44 -0.01
CA HIS A 46 -14.77 8.89 1.09
C HIS A 46 -13.32 8.42 0.94
N ARG A 47 -13.10 7.19 0.47
CA ARG A 47 -11.76 6.65 0.25
C ARG A 47 -11.02 7.30 -0.91
N ILE A 48 -11.74 7.66 -1.97
CA ILE A 48 -11.15 8.10 -3.24
C ILE A 48 -11.10 9.63 -3.34
N TYR A 49 -11.89 10.36 -2.56
CA TYR A 49 -12.00 11.82 -2.64
C TYR A 49 -11.80 12.45 -1.26
N GLU A 50 -10.89 13.42 -1.14
CA GLU A 50 -10.56 14.12 0.11
C GLU A 50 -11.62 15.16 0.54
N ARG A 51 -12.37 15.72 -0.42
CA ARG A 51 -13.44 16.71 -0.20
C ARG A 51 -14.59 16.46 -1.19
N ASP A 52 -15.73 17.13 -1.02
CA ASP A 52 -16.94 17.06 -1.85
C ASP A 52 -16.69 17.32 -3.34
N VAL A 53 -16.09 16.35 -4.01
CA VAL A 53 -16.07 16.26 -5.47
C VAL A 53 -17.45 15.75 -5.88
N SER A 54 -18.07 16.45 -6.83
CA SER A 54 -19.42 16.18 -7.33
C SER A 54 -19.70 14.68 -7.43
N THR A 55 -20.82 14.26 -6.86
CA THR A 55 -21.31 12.88 -6.69
C THR A 55 -21.48 12.05 -7.98
N SER A 56 -21.11 12.59 -9.14
CA SER A 56 -21.32 12.09 -10.51
C SER A 56 -20.15 11.30 -11.12
N THR A 57 -19.05 11.06 -10.38
CA THR A 57 -17.84 10.42 -10.93
C THR A 57 -17.81 8.89 -10.82
N LEU A 58 -18.36 8.29 -9.76
CA LEU A 58 -18.27 6.84 -9.54
C LEU A 58 -18.93 5.99 -10.65
N PRO A 59 -20.12 6.34 -11.19
CA PRO A 59 -20.69 5.59 -12.32
C PRO A 59 -19.78 5.63 -13.56
N THR A 60 -19.10 6.76 -13.80
CA THR A 60 -18.13 6.93 -14.90
C THR A 60 -16.90 6.08 -14.67
N LEU A 61 -16.36 6.01 -13.45
CA LEU A 61 -15.25 5.12 -13.13
C LEU A 61 -15.64 3.65 -13.31
N ALA A 62 -16.83 3.23 -12.85
CA ALA A 62 -17.33 1.88 -13.07
C ALA A 62 -17.51 1.57 -14.57
N TYR A 63 -17.99 2.53 -15.37
CA TYR A 63 -18.07 2.39 -16.82
C TYR A 63 -16.68 2.22 -17.47
N ARG A 64 -15.70 3.04 -17.09
CA ARG A 64 -14.32 2.93 -17.58
C ARG A 64 -13.68 1.61 -17.16
N ALA A 65 -13.90 1.15 -15.92
CA ALA A 65 -13.44 -0.16 -15.45
C ALA A 65 -13.96 -1.30 -16.35
N ARG A 66 -15.25 -1.28 -16.70
CA ARG A 66 -15.83 -2.24 -17.66
C ARG A 66 -15.20 -2.16 -19.05
N LYS A 67 -14.82 -0.96 -19.52
CA LYS A 67 -14.08 -0.78 -20.78
C LYS A 67 -12.66 -1.34 -20.73
N LEU A 68 -12.06 -1.43 -19.54
CA LEU A 68 -10.78 -2.11 -19.30
C LEU A 68 -10.93 -3.63 -19.12
N GLY A 69 -12.13 -4.19 -19.27
CA GLY A 69 -12.38 -5.63 -19.08
C GLY A 69 -12.70 -6.03 -17.65
N ILE A 70 -12.72 -5.09 -16.70
CA ILE A 70 -13.05 -5.38 -15.30
C ILE A 70 -14.56 -5.32 -15.09
N ALA A 71 -15.17 -6.47 -14.78
CA ALA A 71 -16.59 -6.57 -14.53
C ALA A 71 -16.97 -5.92 -13.19
N VAL A 72 -17.55 -4.72 -13.26
CA VAL A 72 -18.06 -3.98 -12.10
C VAL A 72 -19.54 -3.68 -12.27
N ARG A 73 -20.33 -4.07 -11.27
CA ARG A 73 -21.77 -3.81 -11.19
C ARG A 73 -22.10 -2.89 -10.02
N TYR A 74 -23.12 -2.04 -10.21
CA TYR A 74 -23.73 -1.31 -9.12
C TYR A 74 -24.96 -2.09 -8.62
N GLN A 75 -24.96 -2.42 -7.34
CA GLN A 75 -26.09 -3.04 -6.66
C GLN A 75 -26.93 -1.96 -5.96
N THR A 76 -28.12 -1.73 -6.50
CA THR A 76 -29.06 -0.72 -5.98
C THR A 76 -29.43 -1.01 -4.52
N LEU A 77 -29.74 -2.27 -4.21
CA LEU A 77 -30.00 -2.71 -2.84
C LEU A 77 -28.70 -2.68 -2.03
N GLY A 78 -28.61 -1.75 -1.08
CA GLY A 78 -27.40 -1.50 -0.29
C GLY A 78 -26.44 -0.48 -0.89
N ARG A 79 -26.73 0.06 -2.08
CA ARG A 79 -25.99 1.15 -2.74
C ARG A 79 -24.48 0.86 -2.84
N ARG A 80 -24.11 -0.31 -3.37
CA ARG A 80 -22.70 -0.79 -3.41
C ARG A 80 -22.20 -0.99 -4.84
N TYR A 81 -20.90 -0.81 -5.04
CA TYR A 81 -20.20 -1.32 -6.22
C TYR A 81 -19.58 -2.67 -5.89
N VAL A 82 -19.65 -3.60 -6.83
CA VAL A 82 -19.23 -5.00 -6.67
C VAL A 82 -18.43 -5.43 -7.90
N LEU A 83 -17.30 -6.09 -7.68
CA LEU A 83 -16.56 -6.84 -8.70
C LEU A 83 -17.26 -8.18 -8.92
N ASP A 84 -17.70 -8.45 -10.15
CA ASP A 84 -18.42 -9.69 -10.47
C ASP A 84 -17.45 -10.86 -10.77
N GLY A 85 -16.14 -10.64 -10.63
CA GLY A 85 -15.10 -11.65 -10.78
C GLY A 85 -13.85 -11.34 -9.96
N PRO A 86 -12.95 -12.32 -9.79
CA PRO A 86 -11.71 -12.10 -9.06
C PRO A 86 -10.81 -11.10 -9.80
N VAL A 87 -10.28 -10.15 -9.04
CA VAL A 87 -9.28 -9.18 -9.51
C VAL A 87 -8.08 -9.27 -8.59
N ALA A 88 -6.94 -9.68 -9.13
CA ALA A 88 -5.68 -9.68 -8.41
C ALA A 88 -4.98 -8.33 -8.60
N VAL A 89 -4.51 -7.74 -7.51
CA VAL A 89 -3.73 -6.49 -7.53
C VAL A 89 -2.34 -6.80 -6.98
N ASP A 90 -1.29 -6.41 -7.69
CA ASP A 90 0.11 -6.66 -7.31
C ASP A 90 0.43 -6.13 -5.89
N ALA A 91 -0.04 -4.94 -5.52
CA ALA A 91 0.11 -4.39 -4.17
C ALA A 91 -0.54 -5.27 -3.08
N LEU A 92 -1.74 -5.81 -3.33
CA LEU A 92 -2.39 -6.73 -2.39
C LEU A 92 -1.68 -8.09 -2.34
N THR A 93 -1.07 -8.49 -3.46
CA THR A 93 -0.25 -9.71 -3.56
C THR A 93 1.05 -9.55 -2.75
N VAL A 94 1.71 -8.39 -2.82
CA VAL A 94 2.86 -8.03 -1.98
C VAL A 94 2.51 -8.15 -0.50
N LEU A 95 1.39 -7.56 -0.07
CA LEU A 95 0.93 -7.66 1.32
C LEU A 95 0.65 -9.11 1.74
N ALA A 96 0.10 -9.94 0.85
CA ALA A 96 -0.12 -11.35 1.11
C ALA A 96 1.19 -12.15 1.24
N LEU A 97 2.18 -11.88 0.39
CA LEU A 97 3.51 -12.52 0.44
C LEU A 97 4.27 -12.12 1.71
N VAL A 98 4.23 -10.84 2.08
CA VAL A 98 4.79 -10.34 3.34
C VAL A 98 4.14 -11.06 4.53
N LYS A 99 2.80 -11.17 4.55
CA LYS A 99 2.08 -11.90 5.60
C LYS A 99 2.49 -13.39 5.64
N ALA A 100 2.82 -13.97 4.49
CA ALA A 100 3.32 -15.34 4.36
C ALA A 100 4.83 -15.48 4.67
N ARG A 101 5.50 -14.43 5.18
CA ARG A 101 6.94 -14.40 5.47
C ARG A 101 7.82 -14.69 4.24
N ARG A 102 7.39 -14.17 3.07
CA ARG A 102 8.12 -14.29 1.79
C ARG A 102 8.53 -12.92 1.24
N PRO A 103 9.39 -12.16 1.96
CA PRO A 103 9.76 -10.79 1.57
C PRO A 103 10.54 -10.72 0.25
N ALA A 104 11.36 -11.73 -0.07
CA ALA A 104 12.09 -11.78 -1.35
C ALA A 104 11.13 -11.80 -2.55
N ASP A 105 10.12 -12.67 -2.52
CA ASP A 105 9.09 -12.76 -3.57
C ASP A 105 8.26 -11.48 -3.66
N ALA A 106 7.97 -10.85 -2.52
CA ALA A 106 7.26 -9.59 -2.46
C ALA A 106 8.05 -8.46 -3.12
N LEU A 107 9.36 -8.41 -2.87
CA LEU A 107 10.26 -7.40 -3.43
C LEU A 107 10.38 -7.50 -4.96
N LEU A 108 10.34 -8.71 -5.52
CA LEU A 108 10.33 -8.91 -7.00
C LEU A 108 9.11 -8.27 -7.67
N LEU A 109 7.98 -8.18 -6.98
CA LEU A 109 6.78 -7.52 -7.48
C LEU A 109 6.82 -5.99 -7.30
N TYR A 110 7.70 -5.47 -6.43
CA TYR A 110 7.81 -4.04 -6.17
C TYR A 110 8.58 -3.34 -7.27
N GLN A 111 7.83 -2.74 -8.20
CA GLN A 111 8.38 -2.03 -9.36
C GLN A 111 8.35 -0.50 -9.20
N GLY A 112 8.02 -0.03 -8.00
CA GLY A 112 7.92 1.38 -7.65
C GLY A 112 6.75 1.65 -6.70
N PRO A 113 6.55 2.93 -6.31
CA PRO A 113 5.51 3.32 -5.37
C PRO A 113 4.12 2.87 -5.79
N CYS A 114 3.29 2.45 -4.84
CA CYS A 114 1.91 2.06 -5.11
C CYS A 114 1.06 3.28 -5.52
N LEU A 115 0.32 3.16 -6.63
CA LEU A 115 -0.54 4.21 -7.17
C LEU A 115 0.20 5.57 -7.26
N PRO A 116 1.32 5.67 -8.02
CA PRO A 116 2.29 6.76 -7.87
C PRO A 116 1.71 8.16 -8.15
N ASP A 117 0.73 8.28 -9.05
CA ASP A 117 0.08 9.56 -9.41
C ASP A 117 -1.27 9.78 -8.70
N CYS A 118 -1.50 9.09 -7.59
CA CYS A 118 -2.75 9.19 -6.83
C CYS A 118 -2.51 9.69 -5.42
N ASP A 119 -3.22 10.76 -5.07
CA ASP A 119 -3.14 11.40 -3.74
C ASP A 119 -4.42 11.24 -2.91
N SER A 120 -5.32 10.30 -3.27
CA SER A 120 -6.48 10.09 -2.40
C SER A 120 -6.08 9.50 -1.05
N PRO A 121 -6.96 9.62 -0.02
CA PRO A 121 -6.71 9.00 1.28
C PRO A 121 -6.43 7.50 1.16
N PHE A 122 -7.11 6.82 0.23
CA PHE A 122 -6.88 5.41 -0.04
C PHE A 122 -5.51 5.14 -0.65
N ALA A 123 -5.11 5.91 -1.67
CA ALA A 123 -3.83 5.68 -2.35
C ALA A 123 -2.65 5.92 -1.40
N VAL A 124 -2.67 7.03 -0.67
CA VAL A 124 -1.65 7.37 0.33
C VAL A 124 -1.56 6.28 1.39
N SER A 125 -2.69 5.90 1.99
CA SER A 125 -2.73 4.87 3.04
C SER A 125 -2.28 3.50 2.54
N LEU A 126 -2.68 3.10 1.33
CA LEU A 126 -2.26 1.82 0.76
C LEU A 126 -0.76 1.82 0.45
N ARG A 127 -0.22 2.90 -0.12
CA ARG A 127 1.21 3.04 -0.42
C ARG A 127 2.06 2.90 0.84
N GLN A 128 1.75 3.68 1.88
CA GLN A 128 2.41 3.59 3.19
C GLN A 128 2.32 2.16 3.75
N THR A 129 1.12 1.56 3.72
CA THR A 129 0.94 0.19 4.23
C THR A 129 1.80 -0.82 3.48
N VAL A 130 1.93 -0.70 2.15
CA VAL A 130 2.77 -1.61 1.35
C VAL A 130 4.24 -1.43 1.72
N GLU A 131 4.72 -0.19 1.76
CA GLU A 131 6.11 0.14 2.04
C GLU A 131 6.49 -0.28 3.48
N ASP A 132 5.76 0.18 4.51
CA ASP A 132 6.02 -0.14 5.91
C ASP A 132 6.07 -1.66 6.15
N ARG A 133 5.12 -2.40 5.56
CA ARG A 133 5.03 -3.85 5.76
C ARG A 133 6.16 -4.58 5.05
N LEU A 134 6.53 -4.14 3.84
CA LEU A 134 7.62 -4.75 3.09
C LEU A 134 8.96 -4.47 3.77
N VAL A 135 9.22 -3.23 4.15
CA VAL A 135 10.43 -2.82 4.88
C VAL A 135 10.58 -3.61 6.16
N ARG A 136 9.53 -3.65 6.99
CA ARG A 136 9.57 -4.41 8.24
C ARG A 136 9.79 -5.90 8.02
N ALA A 137 9.19 -6.49 6.99
CA ALA A 137 9.37 -7.91 6.70
C ALA A 137 10.78 -8.26 6.21
N VAL A 138 11.44 -7.33 5.49
CA VAL A 138 12.83 -7.45 5.07
C VAL A 138 13.78 -7.30 6.26
N LEU A 139 13.53 -6.33 7.15
CA LEU A 139 14.33 -6.16 8.37
C LEU A 139 14.20 -7.38 9.28
N ASP A 140 12.97 -7.87 9.50
CA ASP A 140 12.67 -9.07 10.29
C ASP A 140 13.34 -10.34 9.73
N SER A 141 13.64 -10.40 8.43
CA SER A 141 14.29 -11.58 7.84
C SER A 141 15.78 -11.65 8.14
N GLY A 142 16.40 -10.54 8.56
CA GLY A 142 17.84 -10.43 8.81
C GLY A 142 18.72 -10.57 7.56
N ASP A 143 18.12 -10.58 6.37
CA ASP A 143 18.84 -10.78 5.11
C ASP A 143 19.41 -9.44 4.62
N GLN A 144 20.72 -9.29 4.78
CA GLN A 144 21.45 -8.07 4.43
C GLN A 144 21.42 -7.75 2.94
N GLU A 145 21.26 -8.75 2.07
CA GLU A 145 21.13 -8.51 0.62
C GLU A 145 19.74 -7.94 0.32
N LEU A 146 18.69 -8.49 0.92
CA LEU A 146 17.33 -7.95 0.79
C LEU A 146 17.21 -6.54 1.35
N VAL A 147 17.85 -6.24 2.49
CA VAL A 147 17.87 -4.89 3.07
C VAL A 147 18.50 -3.88 2.09
N ARG A 148 19.68 -4.20 1.55
CA ARG A 148 20.38 -3.34 0.57
C ARG A 148 19.61 -3.20 -0.74
N ALA A 149 18.93 -4.26 -1.19
CA ALA A 149 18.09 -4.19 -2.38
C ALA A 149 16.88 -3.26 -2.14
N THR A 150 16.23 -3.39 -0.99
CA THR A 150 15.06 -2.59 -0.62
C THR A 150 15.40 -1.11 -0.45
N SER A 151 16.54 -0.78 0.16
CA SER A 151 16.98 0.62 0.39
C SER A 151 17.27 1.40 -0.89
N ARG A 152 17.45 0.72 -2.03
CA ARG A 152 17.58 1.36 -3.35
C ARG A 152 16.24 1.66 -4.02
N LEU A 153 15.18 0.97 -3.59
CA LEU A 153 13.85 1.04 -4.19
C LEU A 153 12.88 1.88 -3.37
N ILE A 154 13.05 1.90 -2.05
CA ILE A 154 12.15 2.56 -1.11
C ILE A 154 13.00 3.47 -0.22
N ASP A 155 12.71 4.76 -0.27
CA ASP A 155 13.24 5.74 0.67
C ASP A 155 12.41 5.69 1.96
N HIS A 156 12.80 4.80 2.88
CA HIS A 156 12.13 4.58 4.15
C HIS A 156 13.10 4.81 5.31
N TRP A 157 12.66 5.54 6.33
CA TRP A 157 13.52 5.93 7.45
C TRP A 157 14.16 4.74 8.19
N GLU A 158 13.44 3.62 8.36
CA GLU A 158 13.99 2.41 8.99
C GLU A 158 15.12 1.74 8.19
N LEU A 159 15.23 2.02 6.88
CA LEU A 159 16.32 1.54 6.05
C LEU A 159 17.51 2.52 6.01
N ALA A 160 17.31 3.74 6.50
CA ALA A 160 18.35 4.77 6.57
C ALA A 160 19.30 4.55 7.74
N GLU A 161 18.92 3.74 8.73
CA GLU A 161 19.85 3.21 9.73
C GLU A 161 20.90 2.38 8.97
N PRO A 162 22.17 2.83 8.90
CA PRO A 162 23.23 1.91 8.54
C PRO A 162 23.13 0.79 9.56
N ALA A 163 23.29 -0.47 9.14
CA ALA A 163 23.50 -1.58 10.07
C ALA A 163 24.74 -1.25 10.93
N ALA A 164 24.54 -0.47 11.98
CA ALA A 164 25.45 -0.28 13.07
C ALA A 164 25.57 -1.67 13.64
N THR A 165 26.70 -2.27 13.34
CA THR A 165 27.18 -3.47 14.01
C THR A 165 26.98 -3.25 15.49
N GLY A 166 26.06 -4.01 16.09
CA GLY A 166 25.72 -4.07 17.51
C GLY A 166 26.01 -2.82 18.33
N ASP A 167 25.03 -1.93 18.45
CA ASP A 167 24.66 -1.28 19.71
C ASP A 167 23.38 -0.48 19.51
N ASP A 168 22.43 -0.67 20.42
CA ASP A 168 21.09 -0.08 20.41
C ASP A 168 21.14 1.47 20.46
N PRO A 169 20.78 2.18 19.38
CA PRO A 169 20.85 3.64 19.34
C PRO A 169 19.74 4.32 20.15
N PHE A 170 18.73 3.59 20.63
CA PHE A 170 17.71 4.13 21.54
C PHE A 170 18.11 4.11 23.01
N SER A 171 19.17 3.38 23.39
CA SER A 171 19.72 3.37 24.75
C SER A 171 20.53 4.66 25.07
N ALA A 172 21.19 5.24 24.06
CA ALA A 172 22.13 6.35 24.26
C ALA A 172 21.50 7.76 24.25
N VAL A 173 20.23 7.91 23.84
CA VAL A 173 19.60 9.24 23.63
C VAL A 173 18.87 9.76 24.86
N LEU A 174 18.74 8.97 25.94
CA LEU A 174 18.43 9.51 27.27
C LEU A 174 19.70 10.10 27.90
N SER A 175 20.21 11.15 27.27
CA SER A 175 21.33 11.96 27.77
C SER A 175 21.02 12.52 29.17
N ASP A 176 22.06 12.63 30.00
CA ASP A 176 22.05 13.10 31.41
C ASP A 176 21.23 14.39 31.65
N SER A 177 21.06 15.18 30.58
CA SER A 177 20.22 16.37 30.49
C SER A 177 18.72 16.11 30.75
N TYR A 178 18.17 14.98 30.30
CA TYR A 178 16.76 14.61 30.47
C TYR A 178 16.45 14.06 31.87
N LEU A 179 17.40 13.35 32.48
CA LEU A 179 17.27 12.90 33.88
C LEU A 179 17.35 14.07 34.87
N ARG A 180 18.22 15.06 34.58
CA ARG A 180 18.30 16.30 35.36
C ARG A 180 17.04 17.16 35.24
N SER A 181 16.37 17.21 34.09
CA SER A 181 15.14 18.01 33.92
C SER A 181 13.93 17.41 34.66
N MET A 182 13.95 16.11 34.98
CA MET A 182 12.93 15.43 35.78
C MET A 182 13.25 15.35 37.28
N GLY A 183 14.35 15.95 37.73
CA GLY A 183 14.71 15.98 39.16
C GLY A 183 15.15 14.64 39.75
N LEU A 184 15.50 13.66 38.91
CA LEU A 184 16.00 12.36 39.36
C LEU A 184 17.53 12.36 39.31
N SER A 185 18.17 12.25 40.47
CA SER A 185 19.63 12.09 40.55
C SER A 185 20.02 10.66 40.18
N PRO A 186 21.12 10.44 39.42
CA PRO A 186 21.66 9.11 39.24
C PRO A 186 22.13 8.58 40.60
N VAL A 187 21.59 7.43 41.00
CA VAL A 187 22.06 6.70 42.18
C VAL A 187 23.47 6.20 41.87
N GLY A 188 24.47 6.77 42.56
CA GLY A 188 25.82 6.25 42.52
C GLY A 188 25.91 4.93 43.28
N HIS A 189 26.42 3.90 42.61
CA HIS A 189 27.60 3.13 43.04
C HIS A 189 28.03 2.18 41.93
#